data_AF-A0A7Y2H2U8-F1
#
_entry.id   AF-A0A7Y2H2U8-F1
#
_cell.length_a   1.000
_cell.length_b   1.000
_cell.length_c   1.000
_cell.angle_alpha   90.00
_cell.angle_beta   90.00
_cell.angle_gamma   90.00
#
_symmetry.space_group_name_H-M   'P 1'
#
loop_
_entity.id
_entity.type
_entity.pdbx_description
1 polymer ?
#
loop_
_entity_poly.entity_id
_entity_poly.type
_entity_poly.pdbx_seq_one_letter_code
_entity_poly.pdbx_strand_id
1 'polypeptide(L)'
;MLDAKRLRNEPDIVKAGVEAKKHDPATVDQWLSLDEKRRALVSQVEALKADRNAASKAIGAIKKEGGDAAAEMERVRTLGEDIKSLDDSIREVDEG
;
A
#
# COMPACT_ATOMS: atom_id res chain seq x y z
N MET A 1 -15.07 -5.54 -14.79
CA MET A 1 -14.30 -4.37 -14.34
C MET A 1 -13.60 -3.78 -15.54
N LEU A 2 -13.63 -2.45 -15.73
CA LEU A 2 -12.68 -1.80 -16.62
C LEU A 2 -11.27 -2.26 -16.24
N ASP A 3 -10.46 -2.61 -17.23
CA ASP A 3 -9.10 -3.07 -17.00
C ASP A 3 -8.29 -1.91 -16.39
N ALA A 4 -7.99 -2.01 -15.10
CA ALA A 4 -7.17 -1.04 -14.38
C ALA A 4 -5.83 -0.78 -15.09
N LYS A 5 -5.31 -1.78 -15.81
CA LYS A 5 -4.12 -1.64 -16.64
C LYS A 5 -4.34 -0.66 -17.80
N ARG A 6 -5.51 -0.68 -18.42
CA ARG A 6 -5.86 0.21 -19.53
C ARG A 6 -6.06 1.64 -19.06
N LEU A 7 -6.68 1.86 -17.90
CA LEU A 7 -6.78 3.22 -17.33
C LEU A 7 -5.39 3.82 -17.07
N ARG A 8 -4.45 3.00 -16.57
CA ARG A 8 -3.07 3.45 -16.29
C ARG A 8 -2.24 3.69 -17.54
N ASN A 9 -2.35 2.82 -18.54
CA ASN A 9 -1.48 2.85 -19.71
C ASN A 9 -1.97 3.79 -20.81
N GLU A 10 -3.30 3.97 -20.91
CA GLU A 10 -3.94 4.72 -21.99
C GLU A 10 -5.01 5.68 -21.44
N PRO A 11 -4.69 6.54 -20.44
CA PRO A 11 -5.68 7.37 -19.77
C PRO A 11 -6.41 8.31 -20.74
N ASP A 12 -5.70 8.87 -21.72
CA ASP A 12 -6.29 9.80 -22.70
C ASP A 12 -7.29 9.13 -23.64
N ILE A 13 -7.01 7.88 -24.04
CA ILE A 13 -7.92 7.08 -24.87
C ILE A 13 -9.18 6.74 -24.06
N VAL A 14 -9.02 6.41 -22.78
CA VAL A 14 -10.15 6.15 -21.89
C VAL A 14 -10.98 7.42 -21.68
N LYS A 15 -10.34 8.57 -21.42
CA LYS A 15 -11.02 9.88 -21.28
C LYS A 15 -11.82 10.25 -22.52
N ALA A 16 -11.23 10.13 -23.71
CA ALA A 16 -11.93 10.39 -24.96
C ALA A 16 -13.15 9.47 -25.14
N GLY A 17 -13.04 8.20 -24.73
CA GLY A 17 -14.16 7.26 -24.74
C GLY A 17 -15.25 7.58 -23.71
N VAL A 18 -14.89 8.10 -22.54
CA VAL A 18 -15.81 8.57 -21.49
C VAL A 18 -16.56 9.81 -21.97
N GLU A 19 -15.84 10.79 -22.54
CA GLU A 19 -16.41 12.01 -23.10
C GLU A 19 -17.33 11.72 -24.29
N ALA A 20 -16.94 10.83 -25.20
CA ALA A 20 -17.78 10.40 -26.33
C ALA A 20 -19.11 9.76 -25.88
N LYS A 21 -19.14 9.18 -24.67
CA LYS A 21 -20.35 8.65 -24.03
C LYS A 21 -21.12 9.69 -23.22
N LYS A 22 -20.72 10.97 -23.29
CA LYS A 22 -21.29 12.10 -22.53
C LYS A 22 -21.16 11.94 -21.02
N HIS A 23 -20.10 11.27 -20.57
CA HIS A 23 -19.70 11.21 -19.17
C HIS A 23 -18.53 12.15 -18.90
N ASP A 24 -18.30 12.48 -17.63
CA ASP A 24 -17.22 13.36 -17.22
C ASP A 24 -15.85 12.65 -17.25
N PRO A 25 -14.90 13.06 -18.11
CA PRO A 25 -13.56 12.48 -18.17
C PRO A 25 -12.76 12.69 -16.87
N ALA A 26 -13.12 13.63 -16.00
CA ALA A 26 -12.47 13.83 -14.70
C ALA A 26 -12.61 12.62 -13.77
N THR A 27 -13.60 11.75 -14.01
CA THR A 27 -13.72 10.46 -13.30
C THR A 27 -12.52 9.54 -13.52
N VAL A 28 -11.86 9.63 -14.68
CA VAL A 28 -10.62 8.88 -14.97
C VAL A 28 -9.46 9.42 -14.14
N ASP A 29 -9.36 10.75 -14.00
CA ASP A 29 -8.32 11.38 -13.18
C ASP A 29 -8.48 11.09 -11.69
N GLN A 30 -9.73 11.11 -11.20
CA GLN A 30 -10.05 10.72 -9.82
C GLN A 30 -9.64 9.27 -9.55
N TRP A 31 -9.98 8.36 -10.46
CA TRP A 31 -9.60 6.96 -10.34
C TRP A 31 -8.08 6.77 -10.34
N LEU A 32 -7.36 7.47 -11.23
CA LEU A 32 -5.89 7.39 -11.30
C LEU A 32 -5.23 7.88 -10.01
N SER A 33 -5.76 8.94 -9.40
CA SER A 33 -5.24 9.46 -8.12
C SER A 33 -5.46 8.47 -6.97
N LEU A 34 -6.63 7.84 -6.89
CA LEU A 34 -6.90 6.80 -5.89
C LEU A 34 -6.01 5.58 -6.12
N ASP A 35 -5.84 5.15 -7.37
CA ASP A 35 -4.97 4.04 -7.73
C ASP A 35 -3.49 4.31 -7.39
N GLU A 36 -3.00 5.53 -7.59
CA GLU A 36 -1.65 5.93 -7.20
C GLU A 36 -1.47 5.86 -5.68
N LYS A 37 -2.40 6.45 -4.92
CA LYS A 37 -2.39 6.40 -3.45
C LYS A 37 -2.39 4.96 -2.95
N ARG A 38 -3.29 4.13 -3.49
CA ARG A 38 -3.40 2.71 -3.15
C ARG A 38 -2.07 1.98 -3.38
N ARG A 39 -1.46 2.16 -4.55
CA ARG A 39 -0.18 1.50 -4.89
C ARG A 39 0.96 1.96 -3.97
N ALA A 40 1.00 3.25 -3.63
CA ALA A 40 1.98 3.78 -2.70
C ALA A 40 1.82 3.18 -1.29
N LEU A 41 0.58 3.07 -0.79
CA LEU A 41 0.30 2.46 0.50
C LEU A 41 0.66 0.96 0.52
N VAL A 42 0.26 0.21 -0.51
CA VAL A 42 0.61 -1.22 -0.64
C VAL A 42 2.13 -1.40 -0.64
N SER A 43 2.86 -0.56 -1.39
CA SER A 43 4.33 -0.63 -1.41
C SER A 43 4.94 -0.36 -0.04
N GLN A 44 4.40 0.59 0.72
CA GLN A 44 4.86 0.89 2.08
C GLN A 44 4.59 -0.27 3.04
N VAL A 45 3.39 -0.86 2.98
CA VAL A 45 3.03 -2.03 3.79
C VAL A 45 3.99 -3.20 3.52
N GLU A 46 4.30 -3.49 2.26
CA GLU A 46 5.22 -4.58 1.93
C GLU A 46 6.65 -4.32 2.42
N ALA A 47 7.12 -3.06 2.37
CA ALA A 47 8.40 -2.68 2.96
C ALA A 47 8.42 -2.87 4.48
N LEU A 48 7.38 -2.42 5.20
CA LEU A 48 7.29 -2.59 6.65
C LEU A 48 7.17 -4.06 7.06
N LYS A 49 6.45 -4.88 6.28
CA LYS A 49 6.40 -6.34 6.49
C LYS A 49 7.79 -6.96 6.36
N ALA A 50 8.58 -6.53 5.38
CA ALA A 50 9.95 -6.99 5.22
C ALA A 50 10.82 -6.60 6.43
N ASP A 51 10.73 -5.36 6.87
CA ASP A 51 11.46 -4.85 8.04
C ASP A 51 11.07 -5.58 9.32
N ARG A 52 9.78 -5.81 9.55
CA ARG A 52 9.28 -6.55 10.71
C ARG A 52 9.79 -7.99 10.71
N ASN A 53 9.84 -8.62 9.54
CA ASN A 53 10.37 -9.99 9.40
C ASN A 53 11.88 -10.03 9.66
N ALA A 54 12.63 -9.01 9.24
CA ALA A 54 14.05 -8.88 9.54
C ALA A 54 14.30 -8.67 11.04
N ALA A 55 13.58 -7.75 11.68
CA ALA A 55 13.64 -7.50 13.12
C ALA A 55 13.28 -8.77 13.93
N SER A 56 12.26 -9.52 13.49
CA SER A 56 11.86 -10.79 14.10
C SER A 56 12.99 -11.84 14.08
N LYS A 57 13.74 -11.91 12.96
CA LYS A 57 14.92 -12.79 12.87
C LYS A 57 16.05 -12.32 13.78
N ALA A 58 16.29 -11.01 13.86
CA ALA A 58 17.29 -10.43 14.75
C ALA A 58 17.00 -10.75 16.22
N ILE A 59 15.74 -10.66 16.67
CA ILE A 59 15.31 -11.06 18.02
C ILE A 59 15.74 -12.51 18.32
N GLY A 60 15.50 -13.43 17.38
CA GLY A 60 15.86 -14.84 17.54
C GLY A 60 17.37 -15.04 17.70
N ALA A 61 18.18 -14.31 16.92
CA ALA A 61 19.63 -14.36 17.01
C ALA A 61 20.13 -13.80 18.36
N ILE A 62 19.67 -12.61 18.76
CA ILE A 62 20.04 -11.96 20.02
C ILE A 62 19.71 -12.84 21.22
N LYS A 63 18.49 -13.40 21.26
CA LYS A 63 18.08 -14.28 22.36
C LYS A 63 18.88 -15.58 22.42
N LYS A 64 19.27 -16.13 21.27
CA LYS A 64 20.14 -17.32 21.19
C LYS A 64 21.54 -17.05 21.76
N GLU A 65 22.04 -15.83 21.57
CA GLU A 65 23.32 -15.37 22.11
C GLU A 65 23.23 -14.94 23.59
N GLY A 66 22.04 -15.00 24.19
CA GLY A 66 21.80 -14.58 25.58
C GLY A 66 21.72 -13.07 25.78
N GLY A 67 21.60 -12.29 24.69
CA GLY A 67 21.47 -10.84 24.73
C GLY A 67 20.05 -10.34 24.99
N ASP A 68 19.92 -9.03 25.23
CA ASP A 68 18.63 -8.35 25.37
C ASP A 68 18.09 -7.89 24.02
N ALA A 69 16.88 -8.35 23.69
CA ALA A 69 16.18 -8.02 22.45
C ALA A 69 15.04 -7.01 22.65
N ALA A 70 14.96 -6.32 23.79
CA ALA A 70 13.86 -5.40 24.12
C ALA A 70 13.62 -4.34 23.03
N ALA A 71 14.69 -3.72 22.51
CA ALA A 71 14.59 -2.72 21.46
C ALA A 71 13.99 -3.28 20.16
N GLU A 72 14.42 -4.47 19.73
CA GLU A 72 13.89 -5.11 18.52
C GLU A 72 12.45 -5.62 18.72
N MET A 73 12.10 -6.07 19.93
CA MET A 73 10.72 -6.45 20.26
C MET A 73 9.78 -5.24 20.18
N GLU A 74 10.21 -4.08 20.69
CA GLU A 74 9.42 -2.83 20.57
C GLU A 74 9.31 -2.37 19.12
N ARG A 75 10.39 -2.51 18.35
CA ARG A 75 10.37 -2.22 16.90
C ARG A 75 9.36 -3.09 16.16
N VAL A 76 9.34 -4.41 16.42
CA VAL A 76 8.36 -5.33 15.81
C VAL A 76 6.92 -4.95 16.18
N ARG A 77 6.69 -4.54 17.44
CA ARG A 77 5.38 -4.07 17.89
C ARG A 77 4.94 -2.81 17.13
N THR A 78 5.80 -1.80 17.08
CA THR A 78 5.54 -0.53 16.37
C THR A 78 5.26 -0.76 14.89
N LEU A 79 6.08 -1.57 14.21
CA LEU A 79 5.87 -1.94 12.81
C LEU A 79 4.53 -2.66 12.59
N GLY A 80 4.07 -3.46 13.56
CA GLY A 80 2.77 -4.10 13.51
C GLY A 80 1.60 -3.10 13.55
N GLU A 81 1.73 -2.04 14.36
CA GLU A 81 0.75 -0.96 14.44
C GLU A 81 0.73 -0.11 13.17
N ASP A 82 1.91 0.24 12.62
CA ASP A 82 2.03 0.97 11.37
C ASP A 82 1.44 0.20 10.18
N ILE A 83 1.74 -1.10 10.08
CA ILE A 83 1.16 -1.97 9.04
C ILE A 83 -0.36 -1.96 9.13
N LYS A 84 -0.92 -2.09 10.35
CA LYS A 84 -2.37 -2.08 10.54
C LYS A 84 -2.98 -0.75 10.10
N SER A 85 -2.39 0.37 10.49
CA SER A 85 -2.87 1.71 10.09
C SER A 85 -2.86 1.91 8.58
N LEU A 86 -1.82 1.42 7.90
CA LEU A 86 -1.73 1.51 6.44
C LEU A 86 -2.68 0.55 5.74
N ASP A 87 -2.87 -0.66 6.27
CA ASP A 87 -3.89 -1.61 5.76
C ASP A 87 -5.30 -1.01 5.87
N ASP A 88 -5.61 -0.31 6.96
CA ASP A 88 -6.87 0.41 7.12
C ASP A 88 -7.00 1.56 6.09
N SER A 89 -5.91 2.32 5.87
CA SER A 89 -5.87 3.36 4.82
C SER A 89 -6.08 2.80 3.41
N ILE A 90 -5.55 1.60 3.12
CA ILE A 90 -5.78 0.91 1.84
C ILE A 90 -7.26 0.57 1.67
N ARG A 91 -7.93 0.10 2.73
CA ARG A 91 -9.38 -0.19 2.69
C ARG A 91 -10.19 1.06 2.42
N GLU A 92 -9.88 2.18 3.07
CA GLU A 92 -10.56 3.45 2.84
C GLU A 92 -10.43 3.92 1.39
N VAL A 93 -9.26 3.72 0.76
CA VAL A 93 -9.03 4.03 -0.66
C VAL A 93 -9.75 3.05 -1.59
N ASP A 94 -9.96 1.80 -1.18
CA ASP A 94 -10.69 0.80 -1.97
C ASP A 94 -12.22 0.94 -1.85
N GLU A 95 -12.72 1.55 -0.77
CA GLU A 95 -14.15 1.79 -0.52
C GLU A 95 -14.65 3.18 -0.98
N GLY A 96 -13.75 4.13 -1.22
CA GLY A 96 -14.05 5.49 -1.71
C GLY A 96 -14.08 5.64 -3.22
#